data_AF-A0A1I7W959-F1
#
_entry.id   AF-A0A1I7W959-F1
#
_cell.length_a   1.000
_cell.length_b   1.000
_cell.length_c   1.000
_cell.angle_alpha   90.00
_cell.angle_beta   90.00
_cell.angle_gamma   90.00
#
_symmetry.space_group_name_H-M   'P 1'
#
loop_
_entity.id
_entity.type
_entity.pdbx_description
1 polymer ?
#
loop_
_entity_poly.entity_id
_entity_poly.type
_entity_poly.pdbx_seq_one_letter_code
_entity_poly.pdbx_strand_id
1 'polypeptide(L)'
;MVYYMNIIENASKFGVPVVVCVNRFATDTEKELDLILIALHYGAQRAVVSIHWAQGGAGAVVLAEALIEATSAPTNDFKYTISLLLYFIKLSILL
;
A
#
# COMPACT_ATOMS: atom_id res chain seq x y z
N MET A 1 -6.68 12.27 0.85
CA MET A 1 -5.77 11.62 1.81
C MET A 1 -6.50 10.93 2.97
N VAL A 2 -7.37 11.60 3.73
CA VAL A 2 -8.05 11.02 4.92
C VAL A 2 -8.73 9.67 4.64
N TYR A 3 -9.39 9.53 3.49
CA TYR A 3 -10.03 8.27 3.09
C TYR A 3 -9.08 7.07 3.04
N TYR A 4 -7.86 7.27 2.51
CA TYR A 4 -6.87 6.20 2.37
C TYR A 4 -6.27 5.79 3.72
N MET A 5 -6.23 6.71 4.68
CA MET A 5 -5.74 6.42 6.03
C MET A 5 -6.64 5.43 6.75
N ASN A 6 -7.96 5.60 6.63
CA ASN A 6 -8.94 4.65 7.18
C ASN A 6 -8.80 3.25 6.58
N ILE A 7 -8.40 3.14 5.30
CA ILE A 7 -8.17 1.84 4.66
C ILE A 7 -6.96 1.14 5.27
N ILE A 8 -5.87 1.87 5.52
CA ILE A 8 -4.65 1.33 6.14
C ILE A 8 -4.96 0.84 7.56
N GLU A 9 -5.63 1.67 8.36
CA GLU A 9 -6.06 1.31 9.71
C GLU A 9 -7.01 0.11 9.73
N ASN A 10 -7.89 -0.01 8.73
CA ASN A 10 -8.79 -1.15 8.64
C ASN A 10 -8.06 -2.42 8.20
N ALA A 11 -7.13 -2.32 7.26
CA ALA A 11 -6.33 -3.46 6.80
C ALA A 11 -5.43 -4.01 7.92
N SER A 12 -4.86 -3.15 8.76
CA SER A 12 -3.99 -3.58 9.87
C SER A 12 -4.75 -4.36 10.95
N LYS A 13 -6.07 -4.14 11.11
CA LYS A 13 -6.93 -4.91 12.03
C LYS A 13 -7.06 -6.39 11.69
N PHE A 14 -6.81 -6.78 10.44
CA PHE A 14 -6.85 -8.19 10.01
C PHE A 14 -5.63 -8.99 10.48
N GLY A 15 -4.69 -8.36 11.20
CA GLY A 15 -3.50 -9.02 11.71
C GLY A 15 -2.44 -9.29 10.64
N VAL A 16 -2.64 -8.82 9.40
CA VAL A 16 -1.67 -8.98 8.31
C VAL A 16 -0.85 -7.70 8.12
N PRO A 17 0.42 -7.82 7.70
CA PRO A 17 1.26 -6.67 7.40
C PRO A 17 0.70 -5.92 6.19
N VAL A 18 0.66 -4.59 6.28
CA VAL A 18 0.13 -3.71 5.24
C VAL A 18 1.29 -3.01 4.53
N VAL A 19 1.38 -3.18 3.21
CA VAL A 19 2.31 -2.44 2.35
C VAL A 19 1.50 -1.53 1.44
N VAL A 20 1.81 -0.23 1.47
CA VAL A 20 1.19 0.78 0.61
C VAL A 20 2.12 1.05 -0.57
N CYS A 21 1.56 1.10 -1.77
CA CYS A 21 2.29 1.42 -2.99
C CYS A 21 1.58 2.56 -3.74
N VAL A 22 2.35 3.54 -4.21
CA VAL A 22 1.88 4.54 -5.17
C VAL A 22 2.61 4.34 -6.49
N ASN A 23 1.84 4.33 -7.56
CA ASN A 23 2.39 4.31 -8.91
C ASN A 23 2.72 5.74 -9.32
N ARG A 24 3.98 5.98 -9.67
CA ARG A 24 4.44 7.28 -10.14
C ARG A 24 4.01 7.51 -11.58
N PHE A 25 3.40 8.65 -11.84
CA PHE A 25 3.13 9.20 -13.16
C PHE A 25 4.11 10.30 -13.54
N ALA A 26 4.15 10.65 -14.83
CA ALA A 26 5.10 11.62 -15.38
C ALA A 26 4.95 13.03 -14.77
N THR A 27 3.75 13.38 -14.31
CA THR A 27 3.43 14.69 -13.73
C THR A 27 3.62 14.75 -12.22
N ASP A 28 3.84 13.62 -11.56
CA ASP A 28 3.95 13.59 -10.10
C ASP A 28 5.24 14.26 -9.64
N THR A 29 5.12 15.14 -8.66
CA THR A 29 6.27 15.78 -8.02
C THR A 29 6.80 14.92 -6.87
N GLU A 30 8.08 15.05 -6.56
CA GLU A 30 8.66 14.34 -5.39
C GLU A 30 7.93 14.69 -4.10
N LYS A 31 7.47 15.94 -3.94
CA LYS A 31 6.70 16.38 -2.77
C LYS A 31 5.37 15.64 -2.63
N GLU A 32 4.69 15.34 -3.74
CA GLU A 32 3.45 14.57 -3.72
C GLU A 32 3.72 13.10 -3.42
N LEU A 33 4.81 12.55 -3.97
CA LEU A 33 5.24 11.18 -3.70
C LEU A 33 5.64 10.98 -2.24
N ASP A 34 6.31 11.97 -1.63
CA ASP A 34 6.69 11.95 -0.21
C ASP A 34 5.48 11.86 0.74
N LEU A 35 4.31 12.33 0.32
CA LEU A 35 3.09 12.22 1.13
C LEU A 35 2.68 10.76 1.37
N ILE A 36 3.15 9.80 0.57
CA ILE A 36 2.89 8.38 0.81
C ILE A 36 3.45 7.92 2.17
N LEU A 37 4.53 8.54 2.66
CA LEU A 37 5.16 8.19 3.94
C LEU A 37 4.21 8.37 5.12
N ILE A 38 3.18 9.22 4.97
CA ILE A 38 2.12 9.39 5.96
C ILE A 38 1.45 8.04 6.28
N ALA A 39 1.37 7.12 5.32
CA ALA A 39 0.80 5.78 5.52
C ALA A 39 1.44 5.01 6.68
N LEU A 40 2.73 5.23 6.96
CA LEU A 40 3.44 4.58 8.05
C LEU A 40 2.85 4.96 9.42
N HIS A 41 2.37 6.19 9.57
CA HIS A 41 1.72 6.65 10.80
C HIS A 41 0.36 5.98 11.05
N TYR A 42 -0.25 5.39 10.02
CA TYR A 42 -1.57 4.75 10.07
C TYR A 42 -1.49 3.22 10.13
N GLY A 43 -0.30 2.66 10.32
CA GLY A 43 -0.09 1.22 10.52
C GLY A 43 0.36 0.47 9.26
N ALA A 44 0.75 1.17 8.20
CA ALA A 44 1.49 0.52 7.12
C ALA A 44 2.90 0.15 7.60
N GLN A 45 3.34 -1.06 7.29
CA GLN A 45 4.71 -1.51 7.52
C GLN A 45 5.67 -0.89 6.50
N ARG A 46 5.20 -0.69 5.26
CA ARG A 46 5.97 0.01 4.21
C ARG A 46 5.09 0.89 3.34
N ALA A 47 5.70 1.93 2.76
CA ALA A 47 5.08 2.87 1.83
C ALA A 47 6.01 3.14 0.62
N VAL A 48 5.85 2.41 -0.48
CA VAL A 48 6.72 2.43 -1.67
C VAL A 48 6.16 3.25 -2.84
N VAL A 49 7.06 3.91 -3.56
CA VAL A 49 6.77 4.44 -4.89
C VAL A 49 7.25 3.42 -5.90
N SER A 50 6.41 3.12 -6.90
CA SER A 50 6.75 2.21 -7.99
C SER A 50 6.65 2.91 -9.34
N ILE A 51 7.62 2.63 -10.20
CA ILE A 51 7.71 3.11 -11.59
C ILE A 51 7.51 1.97 -12.60
N HIS A 52 6.91 0.87 -12.17
CA HIS A 52 6.73 -0.32 -12.99
C HIS A 52 5.91 -0.07 -14.25
N TRP A 53 5.05 0.95 -14.25
CA TRP A 53 4.33 1.35 -15.46
C TRP A 53 5.29 1.79 -16.57
N ALA A 54 6.38 2.46 -16.23
CA ALA A 54 7.39 2.92 -17.19
C ALA A 54 8.52 1.89 -17.44
N GLN A 55 8.88 1.09 -16.42
CA GLN A 55 10.06 0.22 -16.46
C GLN A 55 9.75 -1.28 -16.34
N GLY A 56 8.48 -1.68 -16.39
CA GLY A 56 8.06 -3.06 -16.18
C GLY A 56 8.52 -3.60 -14.82
N GLY A 57 8.93 -4.88 -14.79
CA GLY A 57 9.35 -5.55 -13.56
C GLY A 57 10.51 -4.86 -12.83
N ALA A 58 11.43 -4.21 -13.56
CA ALA A 58 12.54 -3.48 -12.96
C ALA A 58 12.06 -2.31 -12.07
N GLY A 59 10.95 -1.66 -12.46
CA GLY A 59 10.32 -0.59 -11.68
C GLY A 59 9.51 -1.07 -10.47
N ALA A 60 9.38 -2.38 -10.27
CA ALA A 60 8.67 -3.01 -9.16
C ALA A 60 9.61 -3.66 -8.12
N VAL A 61 10.93 -3.64 -8.31
CA VAL A 61 11.88 -4.35 -7.43
C VAL A 61 11.73 -3.92 -5.97
N VAL A 62 11.68 -2.61 -5.71
CA VAL A 62 11.52 -2.08 -4.34
C VAL A 62 10.18 -2.48 -3.71
N LEU A 63 9.12 -2.60 -4.51
CA LEU A 63 7.84 -3.13 -4.05
C LEU A 63 7.95 -4.61 -3.72
N ALA A 64 8.61 -5.40 -4.56
CA ALA A 64 8.81 -6.83 -4.33
C ALA A 64 9.64 -7.09 -3.06
N GLU A 65 10.71 -6.33 -2.83
CA GLU A 65 11.51 -6.40 -1.61
C GLU A 65 10.68 -6.10 -0.36
N ALA A 66 9.86 -5.03 -0.40
CA ALA A 66 8.96 -4.69 0.70
C ALA A 66 7.91 -5.78 0.98
N LEU A 67 7.42 -6.46 -0.06
CA LEU A 67 6.49 -7.59 0.09
C LEU A 67 7.19 -8.83 0.68
N ILE A 68 8.42 -9.12 0.25
CA ILE A 68 9.22 -10.20 0.82
C ILE A 68 9.45 -9.94 2.31
N GLU A 69 9.87 -8.73 2.67
CA GLU A 69 10.07 -8.34 4.07
C GLU A 69 8.78 -8.49 4.89
N ALA A 70 7.67 -7.98 4.37
CA ALA A 70 6.36 -8.09 5.02
C ALA A 70 5.94 -9.54 5.25
N THR A 71 6.20 -10.43 4.29
CA THR A 71 5.78 -11.84 4.34
C THR A 71 6.79 -12.78 5.00
N SER A 72 8.00 -12.30 5.31
CA SER A 72 9.05 -13.12 5.96
C SER A 72 8.88 -13.25 7.47
N ALA A 73 8.06 -12.40 8.09
CA ALA A 73 7.73 -12.51 9.50
C ALA A 73 6.84 -13.74 9.78
N PRO A 74 6.91 -14.36 10.97
CA PRO A 74 6.02 -15.46 11.35
C PRO A 74 4.56 -15.07 11.13
N THR A 75 3.77 -15.98 10.57
CA THR A 75 2.36 -15.73 10.25
C THR A 75 1.59 -15.34 11.49
N ASN A 76 1.06 -14.13 11.51
CA ASN A 76 -0.04 -13.79 12.39
C ASN A 76 -1.30 -14.49 11.86
N ASP A 77 -2.08 -15.11 12.75
CA ASP A 77 -3.38 -15.65 12.39
C ASP A 77 -4.24 -14.52 11.82
N PHE A 78 -4.67 -14.68 10.57
CA PHE A 78 -5.55 -13.73 9.91
C PHE A 78 -6.84 -13.57 10.73
N LYS A 79 -7.12 -12.34 11.15
CA LYS A 79 -8.28 -12.01 11.98
C LYS A 79 -9.42 -11.53 11.09
N TYR A 80 -10.51 -12.27 11.07
CA TYR A 80 -11.74 -11.81 10.44
C TYR A 80 -12.37 -10.69 11.26
N THR A 81 -12.29 -9.45 10.79
CA THR A 81 -12.79 -8.29 11.53
C THR A 81 -14.33 -8.16 11.51
N ILE A 82 -15.03 -8.91 10.63
CA ILE A 82 -16.45 -9.37 10.67
C ILE A 82 -16.84 -10.03 9.32
N SER A 83 -17.77 -11.01 9.33
CA SER A 83 -18.29 -11.77 8.16
C SER A 83 -18.88 -10.87 7.05
N LEU A 84 -18.45 -11.13 5.80
CA LEU A 84 -18.92 -10.56 4.51
C LEU A 84 -19.33 -9.07 4.47
N LEU A 85 -18.46 -8.22 3.91
CA LEU A 85 -18.85 -7.31 2.82
C LEU A 85 -17.61 -6.83 2.06
N LEU A 86 -17.43 -7.37 0.85
CA LEU A 86 -16.32 -7.04 -0.06
C LEU A 86 -16.69 -5.77 -0.86
N TYR A 87 -16.02 -4.65 -0.60
CA TYR A 87 -16.06 -3.48 -1.49
C TYR A 87 -14.93 -3.58 -2.51
N PHE A 88 -15.28 -3.84 -3.78
CA PHE A 88 -14.37 -3.59 -4.91
C PHE A 88 -14.28 -2.08 -5.13
N ILE A 89 -13.12 -1.49 -4.85
CA ILE A 89 -12.84 -0.10 -5.25
C ILE A 89 -11.86 -0.14 -6.41
N LYS A 90 -12.40 0.17 -7.59
CA LYS A 90 -11.66 0.48 -8.81
C LYS A 90 -10.98 1.83 -8.61
N LEU A 91 -9.65 1.86 -8.63
CA LEU A 91 -8.86 3.07 -8.53
C LEU A 91 -8.84 3.79 -9.89
N SER A 92 -9.68 4.82 -10.06
CA SER A 92 -9.49 5.85 -11.09
C SER A 92 -8.93 7.08 -10.40
N ILE A 93 -7.64 7.35 -10.59
CA ILE A 93 -7.01 8.62 -10.24
C ILE A 93 -7.33 9.59 -11.39
N LEU A 94 -7.95 10.72 -11.05
CA LEU A 94 -8.22 11.92 -11.87
C LEU A 94 -8.88 11.75 -13.24
N LEU A 95 -10.20 11.97 -13.28
CA LEU A 95 -10.83 13.02 -14.10
C LEU A 95 -11.69 13.88 -13.18
#